data_AF-A0A4P5UC69-F1
#
_entry.id   AF-A0A4P5UC69-F1
#
_cell.length_a   1.000
_cell.length_b   1.000
_cell.length_c   1.000
_cell.angle_alpha   90.00
_cell.angle_beta   90.00
_cell.angle_gamma   90.00
#
_symmetry.space_group_name_H-M   'P 1'
#
loop_
_entity.id
_entity.type
_entity.pdbx_description
1 polymer ?
#
loop_
_entity_poly.entity_id
_entity_poly.type
_entity_poly.pdbx_seq_one_letter_code
_entity_poly.pdbx_strand_id
1 'polypeptide(L)'
;MDPLLNALPPAASAANLTSSYHDFDGLGKLKGQARTDSKSAMRETAQQFEALFLQMMMKSMRDASFKSDLVESGGKETFEAMFDKEVSLAMSRRNSIGLADMLLKHMPDPAAQASTADMLKSRGTQAMSLRPAPDKALPLQVSPVQLAPLPRPGGPMPLKEQRHE
;
A
#
# COMPACT_ATOMS: atom_id res chain seq x y z
N MET A 1 -7.39 -52.71 12.94
CA MET A 1 -7.27 -51.95 11.69
C MET A 1 -8.38 -50.94 11.67
N ASP A 2 -8.08 -49.71 12.09
CA ASP A 2 -8.79 -48.49 11.69
C ASP A 2 -7.81 -47.33 11.96
N PRO A 3 -6.89 -47.06 11.02
CA PRO A 3 -6.13 -45.82 11.03
C PRO A 3 -7.00 -44.79 10.32
N LEU A 4 -7.53 -43.77 11.00
CA LEU A 4 -7.85 -42.44 10.44
C LEU A 4 -8.58 -41.60 11.50
N LEU A 5 -8.26 -40.30 11.51
CA LEU A 5 -8.83 -39.20 12.31
C LEU A 5 -8.20 -38.98 13.70
N ASN A 6 -6.96 -38.46 13.70
CA ASN A 6 -6.71 -37.21 14.43
C ASN A 6 -5.45 -36.51 13.89
N ALA A 7 -5.49 -36.11 12.61
CA ALA A 7 -4.56 -35.11 12.11
C ALA A 7 -5.13 -33.74 12.48
N LEU A 8 -4.87 -33.31 13.72
CA LEU A 8 -5.01 -31.91 14.11
C LEU A 8 -4.09 -31.10 13.17
N PRO A 9 -4.58 -30.06 12.47
CA PRO A 9 -3.69 -29.22 11.69
C PRO A 9 -2.62 -28.64 12.62
N PRO A 10 -1.35 -28.53 12.21
CA PRO A 10 -0.40 -27.71 12.96
C PRO A 10 -0.99 -26.31 12.96
N ALA A 11 -1.41 -25.83 14.13
CA ALA A 11 -1.71 -24.43 14.32
C ALA A 11 -0.44 -23.68 13.88
N ALA A 12 -0.50 -23.06 12.70
CA ALA A 12 0.53 -22.14 12.27
C ALA A 12 0.60 -21.10 13.38
N SER A 13 1.64 -21.17 14.21
CA SER A 13 1.93 -20.18 15.20
C SER A 13 1.99 -18.85 14.46
N ALA A 14 0.94 -18.04 14.59
CA ALA A 14 0.96 -16.62 14.33
C ALA A 14 1.87 -16.01 15.41
N ALA A 15 3.15 -16.32 15.32
CA ALA A 15 4.18 -15.67 16.07
C ALA A 15 4.18 -14.23 15.57
N ASN A 16 3.90 -13.28 16.48
CA ASN A 16 4.13 -11.86 16.28
C ASN A 16 5.51 -11.68 15.64
N LEU A 17 5.55 -11.51 14.32
CA LEU A 17 6.79 -11.58 13.57
C LEU A 17 7.63 -10.32 13.80
N THR A 18 6.94 -9.22 14.14
CA THR A 18 7.53 -7.94 14.47
C THR A 18 7.11 -7.52 15.88
N SER A 19 8.02 -7.67 16.85
CA SER A 19 7.75 -7.20 18.23
C SER A 19 7.78 -5.66 18.32
N SER A 20 8.49 -4.99 17.40
CA SER A 20 8.68 -3.53 17.41
C SER A 20 9.14 -3.02 16.03
N TYR A 21 8.73 -1.82 15.62
CA TYR A 21 9.14 -1.21 14.34
C TYR A 21 10.67 -1.02 14.21
N HIS A 22 11.39 -0.92 15.33
CA HIS A 22 12.86 -0.84 15.34
C HIS A 22 13.59 -2.19 15.16
N ASP A 23 12.85 -3.31 15.07
CA ASP A 23 13.43 -4.63 14.84
C ASP A 23 13.56 -4.90 13.33
N PHE A 24 14.73 -4.61 12.77
CA PHE A 24 15.01 -4.81 11.35
C PHE A 24 15.01 -6.29 10.94
N ASP A 25 15.28 -7.21 11.87
CA ASP A 25 15.24 -8.66 11.59
C ASP A 25 13.79 -9.11 11.39
N GLY A 26 12.89 -8.65 12.28
CA GLY A 26 11.44 -8.82 12.14
C GLY A 26 10.90 -8.26 10.82
N LEU A 27 11.33 -7.05 10.45
CA LEU A 27 10.97 -6.45 9.15
C LEU A 27 11.50 -7.24 7.95
N GLY A 28 12.70 -7.82 8.06
CA GLY A 28 13.27 -8.70 7.03
C GLY A 28 12.44 -9.97 6.84
N LYS A 29 11.98 -10.59 7.93
CA LYS A 29 11.08 -11.74 7.91
C LYS A 29 9.71 -11.37 7.34
N LEU A 30 9.17 -10.21 7.70
CA LEU A 30 7.90 -9.69 7.20
C LEU A 30 7.93 -9.49 5.68
N LYS A 31 9.05 -8.96 5.17
CA LYS A 31 9.31 -8.86 3.72
C LYS A 31 9.35 -10.23 3.04
N GLY A 32 9.90 -11.24 3.70
CA GLY A 32 9.87 -12.62 3.24
C GLY A 32 8.45 -13.17 3.15
N GLN A 33 7.66 -12.99 4.21
CA GLN A 33 6.26 -13.42 4.28
C GLN A 33 5.35 -12.70 3.29
N ALA A 34 5.62 -11.42 2.98
CA ALA A 34 4.86 -10.67 1.99
C ALA A 34 4.86 -11.32 0.59
N ARG A 35 5.81 -12.23 0.31
CA ARG A 35 5.84 -13.02 -0.93
C ARG A 35 4.81 -14.15 -0.96
N THR A 36 4.41 -14.67 0.19
CA THR A 36 3.47 -15.77 0.33
C THR A 36 2.09 -15.29 0.78
N ASP A 37 2.04 -14.29 1.65
CA ASP A 37 0.82 -13.66 2.15
C ASP A 37 1.02 -12.15 2.27
N SER A 38 0.84 -11.48 1.14
CA SER A 38 1.03 -10.03 1.04
C SER A 38 0.03 -9.26 1.89
N LYS A 39 -1.20 -9.77 2.04
CA LYS A 39 -2.28 -9.07 2.74
C LYS A 39 -2.07 -9.03 4.24
N SER A 40 -1.65 -10.14 4.86
CA SER A 40 -1.32 -10.14 6.29
C SER A 40 -0.09 -9.30 6.59
N ALA A 41 0.95 -9.40 5.76
CA ALA A 41 2.17 -8.62 5.92
C ALA A 41 1.93 -7.11 5.77
N MET A 42 1.04 -6.69 4.86
CA MET A 42 0.61 -5.29 4.74
C MET A 42 -0.13 -4.81 5.97
N ARG A 43 -1.04 -5.63 6.53
CA ARG A 43 -1.74 -5.29 7.77
C ARG A 43 -0.77 -5.10 8.93
N GLU A 44 0.18 -6.02 9.10
CA GLU A 44 1.20 -5.91 10.15
C GLU A 44 2.04 -4.64 9.96
N THR A 45 2.47 -4.34 8.74
CA THR A 45 3.21 -3.09 8.44
C THR A 45 2.38 -1.85 8.76
N ALA A 46 1.09 -1.84 8.42
CA ALA A 46 0.19 -0.72 8.70
C ALA A 46 -0.01 -0.51 10.21
N GLN A 47 -0.10 -1.59 10.99
CA GLN A 47 -0.12 -1.52 12.46
C GLN A 47 1.19 -0.95 13.02
N GLN A 48 2.34 -1.36 12.50
CA GLN A 48 3.63 -0.80 12.93
C GLN A 48 3.74 0.71 12.62
N PHE A 49 3.17 1.15 11.51
CA PHE A 49 3.08 2.57 11.18
C PHE A 49 2.17 3.33 12.15
N GLU A 50 0.99 2.79 12.50
CA GLU A 50 0.10 3.40 13.50
C GLU A 50 0.79 3.53 14.86
N ALA A 51 1.58 2.53 15.27
CA ALA A 51 2.37 2.61 16.50
C ALA A 51 3.41 3.74 16.45
N LEU A 52 4.12 3.89 15.33
CA LEU A 52 5.08 4.98 15.16
C LEU A 52 4.39 6.36 15.19
N PHE A 53 3.23 6.48 14.55
CA PHE A 53 2.43 7.70 14.56
C PHE A 53 2.00 8.10 15.97
N LEU A 54 1.47 7.14 16.74
CA LEU A 54 1.09 7.35 18.13
C LEU A 54 2.27 7.81 18.99
N GLN A 55 3.44 7.19 18.80
CA GLN A 55 4.65 7.59 19.50
C GLN A 55 5.05 9.03 19.16
N MET A 56 4.98 9.43 17.89
CA MET A 56 5.26 10.81 17.46
C MET A 56 4.23 11.79 18.05
N MET A 57 2.96 11.40 18.11
CA MET A 57 1.90 12.20 18.70
C MET A 57 2.13 12.42 20.20
N MET A 58 2.41 11.34 20.96
CA MET A 58 2.70 11.42 22.40
C MET A 58 3.93 12.28 22.67
N LYS A 59 5.00 12.09 21.88
CA LYS A 59 6.18 12.95 21.93
C LYS A 59 5.83 14.41 21.67
N SER A 60 5.07 14.71 20.61
CA SER A 60 4.65 16.08 20.29
C SER A 60 3.81 16.71 21.41
N MET A 61 2.97 15.94 22.10
CA MET A 61 2.20 16.44 23.24
C MET A 61 3.12 16.80 24.42
N ARG A 62 4.17 16.00 24.68
CA ARG A 62 5.15 16.32 25.73
C ARG A 62 6.04 17.50 25.37
N ASP A 63 6.47 17.59 24.12
CA ASP A 63 7.27 18.71 23.62
C ASP A 63 6.48 20.04 23.71
N ALA A 64 5.14 19.97 23.64
CA ALA A 64 4.25 21.13 23.81
C ALA A 64 3.98 21.50 25.28
N SER A 65 4.35 20.67 26.26
CA SER A 65 4.22 20.97 27.68
C SER A 65 5.35 21.91 28.13
N PHE A 66 5.05 22.87 29.02
CA PHE A 66 6.08 23.74 29.60
C PHE A 66 7.10 22.90 30.39
N LYS A 67 8.29 22.71 29.81
CA LYS A 67 9.42 22.06 30.47
C LYS A 67 10.01 23.08 31.44
N SER A 68 9.91 22.80 32.73
CA SER A 68 10.65 23.55 33.75
C SER A 68 12.13 23.22 33.58
N ASP A 69 12.93 24.20 33.13
CA ASP A 69 14.38 24.13 32.80
C ASP A 69 15.30 23.46 33.86
N LEU A 70 14.77 23.14 35.03
CA LEU A 70 15.50 22.62 36.18
C LEU A 70 15.45 21.07 36.33
N VAL A 71 14.65 20.36 35.51
CA VAL A 71 14.51 18.89 35.57
C VAL A 71 14.62 18.25 34.18
N GLU A 72 15.54 18.74 33.34
CA GLU A 72 15.92 18.10 32.08
C GLU A 72 17.01 17.04 32.36
N SER A 73 16.63 15.90 32.95
CA SER A 73 17.56 14.78 33.11
C SER A 73 17.42 13.83 31.92
N GLY A 74 18.49 13.60 31.16
CA GLY A 74 18.45 12.70 29.98
C GLY A 74 17.97 11.27 30.27
N GLY A 75 18.02 10.84 31.55
CA GLY A 75 17.42 9.58 31.99
C GLY A 75 15.89 9.58 31.93
N LYS A 76 15.24 10.72 32.19
CA LYS A 76 13.79 10.89 32.08
C LYS A 76 13.32 10.77 30.64
N GLU A 77 13.96 11.49 29.71
CA GLU A 77 13.67 11.40 28.26
C GLU A 77 13.72 9.96 27.75
N THR A 78 14.72 9.21 28.21
CA THR A 78 14.92 7.81 27.81
C THR A 78 13.77 6.94 28.31
N PHE A 79 13.38 7.09 29.58
CA PHE A 79 12.27 6.32 30.15
C PHE A 79 10.93 6.68 29.52
N GLU A 80 10.67 7.96 29.28
CA GLU A 80 9.47 8.42 28.57
C GLU A 80 9.41 7.88 27.15
N ALA A 81 10.53 7.86 26.43
CA ALA A 81 10.60 7.27 25.09
C ALA A 81 10.29 5.76 25.10
N MET A 82 10.77 5.03 26.10
CA MET A 82 10.43 3.61 26.26
C MET A 82 8.95 3.41 26.62
N PHE A 83 8.41 4.24 27.52
CA PHE A 83 7.01 4.19 27.91
C PHE A 83 6.09 4.44 26.72
N ASP A 84 6.36 5.49 25.95
CA ASP A 84 5.61 5.82 24.74
C ASP A 84 5.61 4.68 23.73
N LYS A 85 6.76 4.02 23.56
CA LYS A 85 6.88 2.89 22.65
C LYS A 85 5.94 1.76 23.04
N GLU A 86 5.93 1.35 24.31
CA GLU A 86 5.06 0.27 24.78
C GLU A 86 3.57 0.65 24.71
N VAL A 87 3.22 1.88 25.10
CA VAL A 87 1.85 2.38 25.01
C VAL A 87 1.39 2.43 23.57
N SER A 88 2.20 3.00 22.67
CA SER A 88 1.86 3.14 21.26
C SER A 88 1.71 1.78 20.56
N LEU A 89 2.57 0.81 20.90
CA LEU A 89 2.47 -0.56 20.40
C LEU A 89 1.19 -1.25 20.91
N ALA A 90 0.88 -1.11 22.20
CA ALA A 90 -0.33 -1.70 22.79
C ALA A 90 -1.61 -1.09 22.21
N MET A 91 -1.62 0.22 21.98
CA MET A 91 -2.73 0.96 21.36
C MET A 91 -2.93 0.56 19.89
N SER A 92 -1.85 0.50 19.11
CA SER A 92 -1.89 0.04 17.72
C SER A 92 -2.41 -1.40 17.60
N ARG A 93 -1.94 -2.32 18.45
CA ARG A 93 -2.43 -3.72 18.48
C ARG A 93 -3.93 -3.83 18.80
N ARG A 94 -4.47 -2.89 19.59
CA ARG A 94 -5.90 -2.78 19.89
C ARG A 94 -6.69 -2.04 18.81
N ASN A 95 -6.03 -1.58 17.74
CA ASN A 95 -6.64 -0.84 16.65
C ASN A 95 -7.37 0.42 17.14
N SER A 96 -6.75 1.17 18.05
CA SER A 96 -7.40 2.26 18.79
C SER A 96 -7.77 3.47 17.94
N ILE A 97 -6.97 3.81 16.92
CA ILE A 97 -7.26 4.92 16.01
C ILE A 97 -7.83 4.38 14.69
N GLY A 98 -7.42 3.19 14.27
CA GLY A 98 -7.88 2.58 13.02
C GLY A 98 -7.19 3.18 11.79
N LEU A 99 -6.06 3.84 11.99
CA LEU A 99 -5.23 4.38 10.91
C LEU A 99 -4.68 3.25 10.04
N ALA A 100 -4.30 2.12 10.64
CA ALA A 100 -3.85 0.93 9.93
C ALA A 100 -4.92 0.42 8.94
N ASP A 101 -6.19 0.41 9.34
CA ASP A 101 -7.29 -0.02 8.47
C ASP A 101 -7.56 0.97 7.33
N MET A 102 -7.47 2.27 7.61
CA MET A 102 -7.59 3.30 6.57
C MET A 102 -6.48 3.16 5.53
N LEU A 103 -5.24 2.94 5.97
CA LEU A 103 -4.12 2.67 5.06
C LEU A 103 -4.39 1.44 4.21
N LEU A 104 -4.87 0.35 4.81
CA LEU A 104 -5.15 -0.89 4.10
C LEU A 104 -6.29 -0.75 3.07
N LYS A 105 -7.27 0.14 3.32
CA LYS A 105 -8.35 0.45 2.37
C LYS A 105 -7.88 1.23 1.15
N HIS A 106 -6.90 2.11 1.31
CA HIS A 106 -6.38 2.95 0.23
C HIS A 106 -5.16 2.35 -0.48
N MET A 107 -4.61 1.25 0.03
CA MET A 107 -3.49 0.58 -0.60
C MET A 107 -3.98 -0.24 -1.81
N PRO A 108 -3.38 -0.07 -3.01
CA PRO A 108 -3.73 -0.89 -4.15
C PRO A 108 -3.45 -2.37 -3.85
N ASP A 109 -4.33 -3.25 -4.34
CA ASP A 109 -4.21 -4.69 -4.10
C ASP A 109 -2.85 -5.19 -4.61
N PRO A 110 -1.99 -5.79 -3.77
CA PRO A 110 -0.70 -6.30 -4.20
C PRO A 110 -0.81 -7.37 -5.28
N ALA A 111 -1.92 -8.10 -5.36
CA ALA A 111 -2.15 -9.08 -6.40
C ALA A 111 -2.45 -8.43 -7.77
N ALA A 112 -2.90 -7.17 -7.79
CA ALA A 112 -3.12 -6.42 -9.03
C ALA A 112 -1.81 -5.86 -9.63
N GLN A 113 -0.72 -5.83 -8.86
CA GLN A 113 0.60 -5.45 -9.35
C GLN A 113 1.40 -6.72 -9.66
N ALA A 114 1.63 -6.99 -10.95
CA ALA A 114 2.49 -8.09 -11.36
C ALA A 114 3.84 -7.96 -10.64
N SER A 115 4.24 -9.02 -9.91
CA SER A 115 5.55 -9.05 -9.26
C SER A 115 6.63 -8.76 -10.29
N THR A 116 7.69 -8.05 -9.91
CA THR A 116 8.83 -7.81 -10.80
C THR A 116 9.35 -9.13 -11.38
N ALA A 117 9.29 -10.24 -10.62
CA ALA A 117 9.63 -11.56 -11.12
C ALA A 117 8.68 -12.08 -12.23
N ASP A 118 7.37 -11.83 -12.09
CA ASP A 118 6.37 -12.17 -13.10
C ASP A 118 6.47 -11.28 -14.34
N MET A 119 6.82 -10.00 -14.16
CA MET A 119 7.16 -9.08 -15.26
C MET A 119 8.43 -9.50 -16.01
N LEU A 120 9.43 -10.05 -15.31
CA LEU A 120 10.63 -10.58 -15.96
C LEU A 120 10.35 -11.89 -16.70
N LYS A 121 9.52 -12.78 -16.16
CA LYS A 121 9.10 -14.02 -16.84
C LYS A 121 8.25 -13.74 -18.08
N SER A 122 7.31 -12.80 -18.00
CA SER A 122 6.50 -12.41 -19.16
C SER A 122 7.32 -11.73 -20.25
N ARG A 123 8.40 -11.02 -19.89
CA ARG A 123 9.38 -10.47 -20.84
C ARG A 123 10.22 -11.55 -21.53
N GLY A 124 10.49 -12.68 -20.87
CA GLY A 124 11.17 -13.82 -21.47
C GLY A 124 10.33 -14.54 -22.53
N THR A 125 9.01 -14.56 -22.36
CA THR A 125 8.08 -15.16 -23.34
C THR A 125 7.75 -14.25 -24.53
N GLN A 126 8.03 -12.94 -24.42
CA GLN A 126 7.87 -11.96 -25.50
C GLN A 126 9.22 -11.49 -26.05
N ALA A 127 10.21 -12.38 -26.13
CA ALA A 127 11.45 -12.08 -26.83
C ALA A 127 11.14 -11.78 -28.31
N MET A 128 11.03 -10.50 -28.64
CA MET A 128 11.05 -10.05 -30.03
C MET A 128 12.33 -10.61 -30.65
N SER A 129 12.17 -11.41 -31.70
CA SER A 129 13.29 -11.92 -32.48
C SER A 129 14.12 -10.74 -32.96
N LEU A 130 15.37 -10.63 -32.48
CA LEU A 130 16.36 -9.65 -32.95
C LEU A 130 16.88 -9.97 -34.36
N ARG A 131 16.26 -10.93 -35.04
CA ARG A 131 16.47 -11.21 -36.46
C ARG A 131 15.37 -10.52 -37.25
N PRO A 132 15.62 -9.34 -37.86
CA PRO A 132 14.75 -8.87 -38.92
C PRO A 132 14.76 -9.94 -40.02
N ALA A 133 13.58 -10.44 -40.40
CA ALA A 133 13.48 -11.28 -41.59
C ALA A 133 13.95 -10.45 -42.79
N PRO A 134 14.85 -10.97 -43.65
CA PRO A 134 15.17 -10.29 -44.88
C PRO A 134 13.93 -10.27 -45.78
N ASP A 135 13.69 -9.12 -46.41
CA ASP A 135 12.79 -8.95 -47.55
C ASP A 135 11.27 -9.02 -47.35
N LYS A 136 10.73 -8.17 -46.46
CA LYS A 136 9.44 -7.53 -46.79
C LYS A 136 9.47 -6.07 -46.40
N ALA A 137 9.74 -5.23 -47.40
CA ALA A 137 9.59 -3.78 -47.29
C ALA A 137 8.21 -3.46 -46.72
N LEU A 138 8.17 -2.74 -45.59
CA LEU A 138 6.92 -2.26 -45.03
C LEU A 138 6.27 -1.31 -46.05
N PRO A 139 5.00 -1.50 -46.42
CA PRO A 139 4.30 -0.53 -47.24
C PRO A 139 4.20 0.78 -46.44
N LEU A 140 4.74 1.86 -47.00
CA LEU A 140 4.47 3.21 -46.51
C LEU A 140 2.99 3.49 -46.73
N GLN A 141 2.18 3.27 -45.69
CA GLN A 141 0.75 3.54 -45.74
C GLN A 141 0.53 5.04 -45.51
N VAL A 142 0.75 5.81 -46.57
CA VAL A 142 0.37 7.23 -46.63
C VAL A 142 -1.15 7.32 -46.66
N SER A 143 -1.76 7.34 -45.48
CA SER A 143 -3.18 7.66 -45.36
C SER A 143 -3.33 9.18 -45.49
N PRO A 144 -3.98 9.71 -46.54
CA PRO A 144 -4.27 11.13 -46.60
C PRO A 144 -5.17 11.48 -45.41
N VAL A 145 -4.73 12.43 -44.58
CA VAL A 145 -5.54 12.99 -43.51
C VAL A 145 -6.76 13.64 -44.14
N GLN A 146 -7.89 12.96 -44.10
CA GLN A 146 -9.17 13.54 -44.48
C GLN A 146 -9.57 14.51 -43.34
N LEU A 147 -9.32 15.80 -43.53
CA LEU A 147 -9.83 16.82 -42.61
C LEU A 147 -11.36 16.79 -42.67
N ALA A 148 -11.99 16.23 -41.63
CA ALA A 148 -13.42 16.37 -41.43
C ALA A 148 -13.76 17.86 -41.29
N PRO A 149 -14.82 18.36 -41.95
CA PRO A 149 -15.24 19.75 -41.79
C PRO A 149 -15.64 20.01 -40.34
N LEU A 150 -15.13 21.11 -39.77
CA LEU A 150 -15.52 21.59 -38.44
C LEU A 150 -17.04 21.75 -38.34
N PRO A 151 -17.68 21.28 -37.26
CA PRO A 151 -19.11 21.49 -37.03
C PRO A 151 -19.37 23.00 -36.93
N ARG A 152 -20.22 23.53 -37.81
CA ARG A 152 -20.65 24.92 -37.75
C ARG A 152 -21.57 25.09 -36.53
N PRO A 153 -21.36 26.09 -35.67
CA PRO A 153 -22.28 26.36 -34.57
C PRO A 153 -23.68 26.67 -35.13
N GLY A 154 -24.67 26.07 -34.50
CA GLY A 154 -26.04 25.94 -34.98
C GLY A 154 -26.72 27.27 -35.30
N GLY A 155 -27.61 27.21 -36.28
CA GLY A 155 -28.54 28.28 -36.61
C GLY A 155 -29.48 28.63 -35.45
N PRO A 156 -30.20 29.74 -35.56
CA PRO A 156 -31.01 30.29 -34.46
C PRO A 156 -32.07 29.30 -34.00
N MET A 157 -32.16 29.09 -32.68
CA MET A 157 -33.19 28.26 -32.07
C MET A 157 -34.59 28.85 -32.32
N PRO A 158 -35.59 28.04 -32.69
CA PRO A 158 -36.97 28.50 -32.76
C PRO A 158 -37.53 28.69 -31.34
N LEU A 159 -37.95 29.91 -31.01
CA LEU A 159 -38.76 30.17 -29.82
C LEU A 159 -40.11 29.46 -29.97
N LYS A 160 -40.43 28.60 -29.02
CA LYS A 160 -41.73 27.95 -28.93
C LYS A 160 -42.69 28.96 -28.29
N GLU A 161 -43.54 29.55 -29.12
CA GLU A 161 -44.66 30.40 -28.74
C GLU A 161 -45.61 29.61 -27.81
N GLN A 162 -45.56 29.89 -26.50
CA GLN A 162 -46.59 29.45 -25.55
C GLN A 162 -47.71 30.49 -25.53
N ARG A 163 -48.78 30.24 -26.30
CA ARG A 163 -50.08 30.85 -26.01
C ARG A 163 -50.74 30.08 -24.87
N HIS A 164 -51.02 30.76 -23.77
CA HIS A 164 -51.99 30.34 -22.77
C HIS A 164 -53.16 31.33 -22.80
N GLU A 165 -54.35 30.81 -23.11
CA GLU A 165 -55.64 31.35 -22.67
C GLU A 165 -55.86 31.03 -21.19
#